data_AF-A0A0C9ZD99-F1
#
_entry.id   AF-A0A0C9ZD99-F1
#
_cell.length_a   1.000
_cell.length_b   1.000
_cell.length_c   1.000
_cell.angle_alpha   90.00
_cell.angle_beta   90.00
_cell.angle_gamma   90.00
#
_symmetry.space_group_name_H-M   'P 1'
#
loop_
_entity.id
_entity.type
_entity.pdbx_description
1 polymer ?
#
loop_
_entity_poly.entity_id
_entity_poly.type
_entity_poly.pdbx_seq_one_letter_code
_entity_poly.pdbx_strand_id
1 'polypeptide(L)'
;RTSRLIGWCKTYPDTRIKLFSDSHQEAVNEGRWRQQMSAQKEVYLQQAAVAVFTHDHDIHIRQLYAQYPSVFIKPVKNRFQSRFRLRKKYNEANKTLGSTGAGLTAAELRENPEQKKLLDKITKNFPWWEDLHGFWRNNPSYNTVFSTADPGQDFAAEA
;
A
#
# COMPACT_ATOMS: atom_id res chain seq x y z
N ARG A 1 -4.45 -15.10 3.37
CA ARG A 1 -3.80 -13.99 4.13
C ARG A 1 -3.74 -12.68 3.33
N THR A 2 -3.02 -12.60 2.19
CA THR A 2 -2.92 -11.34 1.43
C THR A 2 -4.24 -10.82 0.90
N SER A 3 -5.08 -11.67 0.33
CA SER A 3 -6.40 -11.23 -0.13
C SER A 3 -7.25 -10.65 1.00
N ARG A 4 -7.11 -11.16 2.24
CA ARG A 4 -7.77 -10.58 3.43
C ARG A 4 -7.18 -9.25 3.82
N LEU A 5 -5.86 -9.12 3.76
CA LEU A 5 -5.17 -7.86 4.03
C LEU A 5 -5.59 -6.77 3.03
N ILE A 6 -5.62 -7.11 1.74
CA ILE A 6 -6.09 -6.20 0.68
C ILE A 6 -7.58 -5.90 0.85
N GLY A 7 -8.41 -6.90 1.13
CA GLY A 7 -9.84 -6.71 1.41
C GLY A 7 -10.10 -5.79 2.60
N TRP A 8 -9.30 -5.92 3.67
CA TRP A 8 -9.34 -5.01 4.81
C TRP A 8 -8.98 -3.57 4.40
N CYS A 9 -7.93 -3.37 3.60
CA CYS A 9 -7.60 -2.04 3.05
C CYS A 9 -8.72 -1.43 2.18
N LYS A 10 -9.51 -2.26 1.49
CA LYS A 10 -10.68 -1.79 0.72
C LYS A 10 -11.84 -1.40 1.64
N THR A 11 -12.04 -2.16 2.71
CA THR A 11 -13.14 -1.96 3.68
C THR A 11 -12.92 -0.72 4.54
N TYR A 12 -11.67 -0.38 4.85
CA TYR A 12 -11.31 0.73 5.73
C TYR A 12 -10.42 1.77 5.02
N PRO A 13 -10.98 2.59 4.10
CA PRO A 13 -10.20 3.54 3.30
C PRO A 13 -9.52 4.63 4.13
N ASP A 14 -10.16 5.15 5.19
CA ASP A 14 -9.52 6.14 6.08
C ASP A 14 -8.32 5.55 6.82
N THR A 15 -8.48 4.34 7.35
CA THR A 15 -7.39 3.63 8.02
C THR A 15 -6.28 3.28 7.03
N ARG A 16 -6.62 2.90 5.80
CA ARG A 16 -5.67 2.64 4.72
C ARG A 16 -4.86 3.89 4.38
N ILE A 17 -5.51 5.05 4.25
CA ILE A 17 -4.85 6.33 3.99
C ILE A 17 -3.84 6.64 5.10
N LYS A 18 -4.23 6.47 6.37
CA LYS A 18 -3.31 6.64 7.52
C LYS A 18 -2.17 5.61 7.54
N LEU A 19 -2.41 4.39 7.06
CA LEU A 19 -1.40 3.33 6.97
C LEU A 19 -0.36 3.59 5.87
N PHE A 20 -0.78 4.09 4.72
CA PHE A 20 0.08 4.37 3.57
C PHE A 20 0.55 5.81 3.46
N SER A 21 0.15 6.66 4.41
CA SER A 21 0.29 8.11 4.39
C SER A 21 -0.57 8.75 3.30
N ASP A 22 -1.24 9.85 3.65
CA ASP A 22 -2.08 10.57 2.71
C ASP A 22 -1.24 11.44 1.76
N SER A 23 -1.62 11.43 0.48
CA SER A 23 -1.02 12.24 -0.57
C SER A 23 -1.48 13.68 -0.42
N HIS A 24 -0.54 14.61 -0.26
CA HIS A 24 -0.87 16.04 -0.20
C HIS A 24 -1.55 16.48 -1.50
N GLN A 25 -1.07 16.03 -2.66
CA GLN A 25 -1.61 16.44 -3.95
C GLN A 25 -3.06 15.97 -4.13
N GLU A 26 -3.38 14.72 -3.74
CA GLU A 26 -4.76 14.23 -3.82
C GLU A 26 -5.69 14.95 -2.85
N ALA A 27 -5.24 15.21 -1.62
CA ALA A 27 -6.04 15.95 -0.66
C ALA A 27 -6.43 17.34 -1.20
N VAL A 28 -5.48 18.06 -1.81
CA VAL A 28 -5.73 19.34 -2.47
C VAL A 28 -6.68 19.20 -3.67
N ASN A 29 -6.43 18.22 -4.55
CA ASN A 29 -7.28 17.99 -5.73
C ASN A 29 -8.74 17.64 -5.34
N GLU A 30 -8.93 16.95 -4.22
CA GLU A 30 -10.25 16.57 -3.68
C GLU A 30 -10.87 17.66 -2.77
N GLY A 31 -10.21 18.81 -2.60
CA GLY A 31 -10.70 19.90 -1.75
C GLY A 31 -10.79 19.54 -0.26
N ARG A 32 -10.04 18.54 0.20
CA ARG A 32 -10.05 18.05 1.58
C ARG A 32 -8.71 18.30 2.27
N TRP A 33 -8.74 18.37 3.60
CA TRP A 33 -7.51 18.42 4.38
C TRP A 33 -6.76 17.10 4.31
N ARG A 34 -5.42 17.18 4.28
CA ARG A 34 -4.54 16.01 4.33
C ARG A 34 -4.74 15.28 5.66
N GLN A 35 -5.05 14.00 5.60
CA GLN A 35 -5.17 13.16 6.78
C GLN A 35 -3.78 12.89 7.38
N GLN A 36 -3.57 13.35 8.60
CA GLN A 36 -2.40 12.99 9.40
C GLN A 36 -2.70 11.81 10.32
N MET A 37 -1.64 11.13 10.77
CA MET A 37 -1.77 10.02 11.70
C MET A 37 -2.29 10.54 13.05
N SER A 38 -3.47 10.07 13.47
CA SER A 38 -4.03 10.37 14.79
C SER A 38 -3.57 9.40 15.89
N ALA A 39 -2.80 8.37 15.54
CA ALA A 39 -2.28 7.34 16.44
C ALA A 39 -1.00 6.73 15.88
N GLN A 40 -0.24 6.00 16.71
CA GLN A 40 0.95 5.27 16.27
C GLN A 40 0.60 4.26 15.16
N LYS A 41 1.50 4.09 14.18
CA LYS A 41 1.29 3.21 13.01
C LYS A 41 0.98 1.77 13.39
N GLU A 42 1.49 1.35 14.54
CA GLU A 42 1.31 0.01 15.11
C GLU A 42 -0.14 -0.30 15.45
N VAL A 43 -0.95 0.70 15.83
CA VAL A 43 -2.38 0.52 16.09
C VAL A 43 -3.10 0.07 14.81
N TYR A 44 -2.83 0.72 13.69
CA TYR A 44 -3.42 0.35 12.39
C TYR A 44 -2.90 -0.99 11.87
N LEU A 45 -1.63 -1.31 12.12
CA LEU A 45 -1.06 -2.61 11.80
C LEU A 45 -1.67 -3.74 12.65
N GLN A 46 -1.99 -3.47 13.92
CA GLN A 46 -2.67 -4.41 14.80
C GLN A 46 -4.10 -4.66 14.32
N GLN A 47 -4.85 -3.63 13.92
CA GLN A 47 -6.18 -3.80 13.33
C GLN A 47 -6.14 -4.66 12.06
N ALA A 48 -5.16 -4.43 11.19
CA ALA A 48 -4.94 -5.27 10.02
C ALA A 48 -4.57 -6.71 10.41
N ALA A 49 -3.79 -6.91 11.49
CA ALA A 49 -3.46 -8.25 11.99
C ALA A 49 -4.71 -9.00 12.47
N VAL A 50 -5.64 -8.34 13.18
CA VAL A 50 -6.93 -8.93 13.58
C VAL A 50 -7.68 -9.45 12.36
N ALA A 51 -7.85 -8.61 11.34
CA ALA A 51 -8.58 -8.99 10.13
C ALA A 51 -7.93 -10.14 9.35
N VAL A 52 -6.61 -10.28 9.42
CA VAL A 52 -5.87 -11.32 8.69
C VAL A 52 -5.87 -12.65 9.44
N PHE A 53 -5.57 -12.62 10.75
CA PHE A 53 -5.17 -13.80 11.51
C PHE A 53 -6.25 -14.40 12.42
N THR A 54 -7.24 -13.64 12.88
CA THR A 54 -8.32 -14.15 13.75
C THR A 54 -9.03 -15.36 13.14
N HIS A 55 -9.26 -15.33 11.84
CA HIS A 55 -9.93 -16.41 11.10
C HIS A 55 -8.99 -17.12 10.12
N ASP A 56 -7.68 -17.13 10.38
CA ASP A 56 -6.71 -17.80 9.50
C ASP A 56 -7.12 -19.26 9.19
N HIS A 57 -6.86 -19.71 7.96
CA HIS A 57 -7.20 -21.09 7.59
C HIS A 57 -6.31 -22.10 8.33
N ASP A 58 -5.11 -21.67 8.70
CA ASP A 58 -4.16 -22.47 9.45
C ASP A 58 -4.46 -22.36 10.96
N ILE A 59 -4.81 -23.50 11.56
CA ILE A 59 -5.21 -23.59 12.96
C ILE A 59 -4.06 -23.18 13.89
N HIS A 60 -2.82 -23.56 13.57
CA HIS A 60 -1.66 -23.23 14.38
C HIS A 60 -1.40 -21.73 14.37
N ILE A 61 -1.57 -21.09 13.23
CA ILE A 61 -1.43 -19.63 13.12
C ILE A 61 -2.55 -18.90 13.87
N ARG A 62 -3.78 -19.41 13.87
CA ARG A 62 -4.86 -18.84 14.70
C ARG A 62 -4.55 -18.94 16.18
N GLN A 63 -4.09 -20.12 16.64
CA GLN A 63 -3.72 -20.35 18.03
C GLN A 63 -2.56 -19.44 18.45
N LEU A 64 -1.52 -19.36 17.61
CA LEU A 64 -0.37 -18.49 17.87
C LEU A 64 -0.78 -17.02 17.91
N TYR A 65 -1.69 -16.59 17.04
CA TYR A 65 -2.23 -15.23 17.06
C TYR A 65 -3.04 -14.94 18.33
N ALA A 66 -3.87 -15.89 18.77
CA ALA A 66 -4.65 -15.76 20.00
C ALA A 66 -3.74 -15.63 21.24
N GLN A 67 -2.60 -16.33 21.25
CA GLN A 67 -1.64 -16.26 22.36
C GLN A 67 -0.75 -15.03 22.30
N TYR A 68 -0.31 -14.61 21.10
CA TYR A 68 0.70 -13.55 20.93
C TYR A 68 0.33 -12.56 19.82
N PRO A 69 -0.76 -11.78 19.96
CA PRO A 69 -1.28 -10.95 18.88
C PRO A 69 -0.31 -9.85 18.44
N SER A 70 0.48 -9.29 19.34
CA SER A 70 1.45 -8.22 19.05
C SER A 70 2.60 -8.68 18.15
N VAL A 71 2.99 -9.96 18.20
CA VAL A 71 4.04 -10.54 17.36
C VAL A 71 3.67 -10.48 15.88
N PHE A 72 2.36 -10.41 15.56
CA PHE A 72 1.86 -10.40 14.19
C PHE A 72 1.84 -9.02 13.52
N ILE A 73 2.09 -7.94 14.27
CA ILE A 73 2.28 -6.58 13.72
C ILE A 73 3.42 -6.57 12.70
N LYS A 74 4.56 -7.19 13.05
CA LYS A 74 5.77 -7.24 12.20
C LYS A 74 5.53 -8.00 10.89
N PRO A 75 4.93 -9.21 10.87
CA PRO A 75 4.49 -9.87 9.65
C PRO A 75 3.59 -9.05 8.72
N VAL A 76 2.64 -8.28 9.26
CA VAL A 76 1.77 -7.38 8.48
C VAL A 76 2.59 -6.25 7.87
N LYS A 77 3.37 -5.54 8.71
CA LYS A 77 4.27 -4.47 8.28
C LYS A 77 5.21 -4.93 7.17
N ASN A 78 5.86 -6.08 7.36
CA ASN A 78 6.77 -6.68 6.38
C ASN A 78 6.05 -7.09 5.09
N ARG A 79 4.76 -7.45 5.15
CA ARG A 79 3.99 -7.80 3.94
C ARG A 79 3.87 -6.62 2.98
N PHE A 80 3.72 -5.41 3.51
CA PHE A 80 3.71 -4.18 2.71
C PHE A 80 5.13 -3.69 2.38
N GLN A 81 5.99 -3.55 3.38
CA GLN A 81 7.23 -2.78 3.27
C GLN A 81 8.43 -3.57 2.75
N SER A 82 8.49 -4.88 3.00
CA SER A 82 9.69 -5.64 2.67
C SER A 82 9.92 -5.65 1.16
N ARG A 83 11.18 -5.40 0.76
CA ARG A 83 11.73 -5.52 -0.60
C ARG A 83 11.44 -6.87 -1.26
N PHE A 84 10.88 -7.86 -0.57
CA PHE A 84 10.56 -9.19 -1.12
C PHE A 84 9.06 -9.49 -1.30
N ARG A 85 8.15 -8.56 -0.99
CA ARG A 85 6.70 -8.87 -0.93
C ARG A 85 5.88 -8.05 -1.92
N LEU A 86 4.90 -7.27 -1.44
CA LEU A 86 3.92 -6.62 -2.34
C LEU A 86 4.53 -5.46 -3.12
N ARG A 87 5.34 -4.63 -2.45
CA ARG A 87 5.93 -3.45 -3.06
C ARG A 87 6.89 -3.76 -4.20
N LYS A 88 7.76 -4.77 -4.04
CA LYS A 88 8.67 -5.18 -5.12
C LYS A 88 7.91 -5.70 -6.33
N LYS A 89 6.94 -6.59 -6.11
CA LYS A 89 6.10 -7.13 -7.20
C LYS A 89 5.32 -6.03 -7.92
N TYR A 90 4.79 -5.06 -7.17
CA TYR A 90 4.13 -3.89 -7.74
C TYR A 90 5.08 -3.05 -8.60
N ASN A 91 6.27 -2.72 -8.09
CA ASN A 91 7.26 -1.95 -8.84
C ASN A 91 7.75 -2.70 -10.10
N GLU A 92 7.92 -4.03 -10.02
CA GLU A 92 8.28 -4.88 -11.17
C GLU A 92 7.17 -4.91 -12.22
N ALA A 93 5.90 -5.01 -11.78
CA ALA A 93 4.76 -4.89 -12.67
C ALA A 93 4.70 -3.51 -13.34
N ASN A 94 4.91 -2.43 -12.60
CA ASN A 94 4.91 -1.08 -13.16
C ASN A 94 6.08 -0.85 -14.14
N LYS A 95 7.25 -1.46 -13.89
CA LYS A 95 8.34 -1.46 -14.88
C LYS A 95 7.94 -2.15 -16.18
N THR A 96 7.13 -3.21 -16.10
CA THR A 96 6.62 -3.92 -17.28
C THR A 96 5.63 -3.07 -18.08
N LEU A 97 4.85 -2.21 -17.41
CA LEU A 97 3.94 -1.26 -18.07
C LEU A 97 4.64 -0.07 -18.73
N GLY A 98 5.89 0.20 -18.33
CA GLY A 98 6.64 1.38 -18.79
C GLY A 98 6.11 2.69 -18.20
N SER A 99 6.76 3.81 -18.54
CA SER A 99 6.41 5.14 -18.00
C SER A 99 4.99 5.57 -18.36
N THR A 100 4.57 5.33 -19.61
CA THR A 100 3.23 5.69 -20.10
C THR A 100 2.15 4.80 -19.48
N GLY A 101 2.40 3.51 -19.27
CA GLY A 101 1.41 2.60 -18.70
C GLY A 101 1.29 2.68 -17.19
N ALA A 102 2.40 2.86 -16.46
CA ALA A 102 2.38 2.93 -14.99
C ALA A 102 1.65 4.17 -14.44
N GLY A 103 1.45 5.17 -15.29
CA GLY A 103 0.70 6.38 -14.96
C GLY A 103 -0.80 6.28 -15.22
N LEU A 104 -1.32 5.20 -15.80
CA LEU A 104 -2.73 5.04 -16.19
C LEU A 104 -3.52 4.17 -15.19
N THR A 105 -4.81 4.46 -15.02
CA THR A 105 -5.76 3.60 -14.29
C THR A 105 -5.84 2.22 -14.96
N ALA A 106 -6.29 1.23 -14.20
CA ALA A 106 -6.64 -0.07 -14.77
C ALA A 106 -7.79 0.01 -15.81
N ALA A 107 -8.63 1.06 -15.79
CA ALA A 107 -9.64 1.28 -16.81
C ALA A 107 -9.01 1.78 -18.11
N GLU A 108 -8.20 2.84 -18.05
CA GLU A 108 -7.44 3.40 -19.19
C GLU A 108 -6.51 2.36 -19.84
N LEU A 109 -5.85 1.52 -19.04
CA LEU A 109 -5.01 0.43 -19.57
C LEU A 109 -5.81 -0.61 -20.38
N ARG A 110 -7.08 -0.83 -20.06
CA ARG A 110 -7.94 -1.79 -20.78
C ARG A 110 -8.45 -1.25 -22.11
N GLU A 111 -8.45 0.06 -22.29
CA GLU A 111 -8.86 0.73 -23.54
C GLU A 111 -7.83 0.56 -24.65
N ASN A 112 -6.55 0.41 -24.29
CA ASN A 112 -5.48 0.14 -25.24
C ASN A 112 -5.21 -1.39 -25.34
N PRO A 113 -5.34 -2.02 -26.52
CA PRO A 113 -5.16 -3.48 -26.68
C PRO A 113 -3.80 -4.02 -26.24
N GLU A 114 -2.72 -3.26 -26.45
CA GLU A 114 -1.36 -3.68 -26.07
C GLU A 114 -1.15 -3.58 -24.56
N GLN A 115 -1.65 -2.50 -23.95
CA GLN A 115 -1.61 -2.33 -22.50
C GLN A 115 -2.50 -3.34 -21.79
N LYS A 116 -3.66 -3.67 -22.35
CA LYS A 116 -4.56 -4.71 -21.84
C LYS A 116 -3.87 -6.07 -21.78
N LYS A 117 -3.14 -6.47 -22.83
CA LYS A 117 -2.36 -7.74 -22.82
C LYS A 117 -1.31 -7.76 -21.72
N LEU A 118 -0.62 -6.64 -21.49
CA LEU A 118 0.36 -6.52 -20.40
C LEU A 118 -0.32 -6.59 -19.03
N LEU A 119 -1.44 -5.90 -18.86
CA LEU A 119 -2.25 -5.93 -17.65
C LEU A 119 -2.76 -7.35 -17.33
N ASP A 120 -3.23 -8.09 -18.33
CA ASP A 120 -3.68 -9.48 -18.17
C ASP A 120 -2.52 -10.39 -17.71
N LYS A 121 -1.31 -10.20 -18.25
CA LYS A 121 -0.11 -10.93 -17.81
C LYS A 121 0.30 -10.57 -16.39
N ILE A 122 0.20 -9.29 -16.02
CA ILE A 122 0.50 -8.80 -14.66
C ILE A 122 -0.50 -9.38 -13.66
N THR A 123 -1.79 -9.25 -13.92
CA THR A 123 -2.85 -9.71 -12.99
C THR A 123 -2.86 -11.23 -12.84
N LYS A 124 -2.52 -11.99 -13.88
CA LYS A 124 -2.33 -13.44 -13.79
C LYS A 124 -1.23 -13.83 -12.79
N ASN A 125 -0.11 -13.11 -12.77
CA ASN A 125 1.05 -13.41 -11.90
C ASN A 125 1.00 -12.69 -10.54
N PHE A 126 0.26 -11.60 -10.48
CA PHE A 126 0.14 -10.72 -9.33
C PHE A 126 -1.30 -10.19 -9.23
N PRO A 127 -2.25 -11.01 -8.75
CA PRO A 127 -3.68 -10.70 -8.78
C PRO A 127 -4.09 -9.50 -7.93
N TRP A 128 -3.22 -9.06 -7.01
CA TRP A 128 -3.45 -7.89 -6.17
C TRP A 128 -2.97 -6.58 -6.81
N TRP A 129 -2.43 -6.62 -8.04
CA TRP A 129 -1.87 -5.43 -8.69
C TRP A 129 -2.89 -4.30 -8.78
N GLU A 130 -4.11 -4.57 -9.27
CA GLU A 130 -5.11 -3.53 -9.49
C GLU A 130 -5.55 -2.83 -8.20
N ASP A 131 -5.79 -3.61 -7.13
CA ASP A 131 -6.11 -3.03 -5.81
C ASP A 131 -4.93 -2.18 -5.29
N LEU A 132 -3.70 -2.70 -5.39
CA LEU A 132 -2.50 -1.99 -4.93
C LEU A 132 -2.22 -0.74 -5.78
N HIS A 133 -2.49 -0.80 -7.08
CA HIS A 133 -2.35 0.33 -7.98
C HIS A 133 -3.34 1.43 -7.61
N GLY A 134 -4.60 1.07 -7.32
CA GLY A 134 -5.57 2.02 -6.77
C GLY A 134 -5.16 2.63 -5.42
N PHE A 135 -4.34 1.94 -4.61
CA PHE A 135 -3.86 2.48 -3.34
C PHE A 135 -2.62 3.36 -3.48
N TRP A 136 -1.75 3.07 -4.45
CA TRP A 136 -0.38 3.59 -4.48
C TRP A 136 -0.06 4.48 -5.67
N ARG A 137 -0.82 4.41 -6.79
CA ARG A 137 -0.49 5.13 -8.04
C ARG A 137 -0.25 6.63 -7.82
N ASN A 138 -1.11 7.27 -7.03
CA ASN A 138 -1.08 8.72 -6.81
C ASN A 138 -0.45 9.12 -5.48
N ASN A 139 0.22 8.20 -4.80
CA ASN A 139 0.82 8.44 -3.49
C ASN A 139 2.34 8.58 -3.60
N PRO A 140 2.85 9.80 -3.92
CA PRO A 140 4.30 10.06 -3.96
C PRO A 140 4.93 9.92 -2.58
N SER A 141 4.15 9.99 -1.49
CA SER A 141 4.62 9.83 -0.11
C SER A 141 4.83 8.36 0.30
N TYR A 142 4.38 7.40 -0.52
CA TYR A 142 4.86 6.01 -0.44
C TYR A 142 6.29 5.86 -1.03
N ASN A 143 7.09 6.92 -0.90
CA ASN A 143 8.53 6.89 -1.04
C ASN A 143 9.10 6.22 0.22
N THR A 144 9.70 5.03 0.08
CA THR A 144 10.39 4.38 1.20
C THR A 144 11.88 4.70 1.21
N VAL A 145 12.31 5.75 0.53
CA VAL A 145 13.65 6.27 0.78
C VAL A 145 13.50 6.99 2.12
N PHE A 146 13.88 6.31 3.20
CA PHE A 146 14.54 7.02 4.28
C PHE A 146 15.77 7.66 3.63
N SER A 147 15.60 8.86 3.07
CA SER A 147 16.66 9.84 3.24
C SER A 147 16.46 10.29 4.67
N THR A 148 17.39 9.93 5.54
CA THR A 148 17.81 10.91 6.52
C THR A 148 18.13 12.17 5.71
N ALA A 149 17.18 13.10 5.61
CA ALA A 149 17.61 14.47 5.52
C ALA A 149 18.42 14.68 6.79
N ASP A 150 19.68 15.05 6.66
CA ASP A 150 20.42 15.56 7.80
C ASP A 150 19.57 16.68 8.42
N PRO A 151 19.39 16.72 9.75
CA PRO A 151 18.72 17.83 10.38
C PRO A 151 19.60 19.07 10.19
N GLY A 152 19.25 19.94 9.23
CA GLY A 152 19.98 21.20 9.05
C GLY A 152 20.01 21.85 7.68
N GLN A 153 18.96 21.76 6.85
CA GLN A 153 18.79 22.74 5.76
C GLN A 153 17.34 23.23 5.69
N ASP A 154 17.00 24.13 6.62
CA ASP A 154 16.04 25.19 6.32
C ASP A 154 16.65 26.08 5.24
N PHE A 155 16.02 26.14 4.07
CA PHE A 155 16.03 27.37 3.29
C PHE A 155 14.69 28.04 3.54
N ALA A 156 14.64 28.80 4.64
CA ALA A 156 13.85 30.02 4.66
C ALA A 156 14.40 30.93 3.55
N ALA A 157 13.75 30.92 2.39
CA ALA A 157 13.78 32.06 1.50
C ALA A 157 12.58 32.93 1.90
N GLU A 158 12.81 33.84 2.86
CA GLU A 158 11.98 35.01 3.03
C GLU A 158 12.19 35.95 1.84
N ALA A 159 11.05 36.50 1.38
CA ALA A 159 10.80 37.76 0.65
C ALA A 159 11.83 38.25 -0.39
#